data_AF-K0PXC5-F1
#
_entry.id   AF-K0PXC5-F1
#
_cell.length_a   1.000
_cell.length_b   1.000
_cell.length_c   1.000
_cell.angle_alpha   90.00
_cell.angle_beta   90.00
_cell.angle_gamma   90.00
#
_symmetry.space_group_name_H-M   'P 1'
#
loop_
_entity.id
_entity.type
_entity.pdbx_description
1 polymer ?
#
loop_
_entity_poly.entity_id
_entity_poly.type
_entity_poly.pdbx_seq_one_letter_code
_entity_poly.pdbx_strand_id
1 'polypeptide(L)' 'MLSGLATLTIADDAYSEHVAFELTDQSGLIFARQELLVQAKCARNVRLSLLTARSEHAIRIGNIDASCANFSILQDLTPR' A
#
# COMPACT_ATOMS: atom_id res chain seq x y z
N MET A 1 15.53 -3.98 11.10
CA MET A 1 14.40 -4.84 10.77
C MET A 1 13.12 -4.03 10.98
N LEU A 2 12.70 -3.25 9.98
CA LEU A 2 11.38 -2.62 9.94
C LEU A 2 10.42 -3.58 9.24
N SER A 3 10.10 -4.68 9.92
CA SER A 3 8.87 -5.43 9.66
C SER A 3 7.72 -4.69 10.34
N GLY A 4 6.68 -4.34 9.59
CA GLY A 4 5.57 -3.53 10.10
C GLY A 4 4.24 -3.92 9.50
N LEU A 5 3.16 -3.64 10.24
CA LEU A 5 1.82 -3.71 9.70
C LEU A 5 1.46 -2.38 9.05
N ALA A 6 0.93 -2.45 7.85
CA ALA A 6 0.37 -1.29 7.17
C ALA A 6 -1.02 -1.61 6.63
N THR A 7 -1.80 -0.56 6.42
CA THR A 7 -3.07 -0.67 5.73
C THR A 7 -2.97 -0.03 4.36
N LEU A 8 -3.47 -0.71 3.34
CA LEU A 8 -3.69 -0.13 2.03
C LEU A 8 -5.13 0.32 1.94
N THR A 9 -5.34 1.57 1.56
CA THR A 9 -6.64 2.13 1.22
C THR A 9 -6.67 2.39 -0.28
N ILE A 10 -7.56 1.70 -0.99
CA ILE A 10 -7.85 1.98 -2.40
C ILE A 10 -9.08 2.86 -2.41
N ALA A 11 -8.96 4.11 -2.86
CA ALA A 11 -10.07 5.04 -2.97
C ALA A 11 -10.32 5.35 -4.45
N ASP A 12 -11.34 4.72 -5.03
CA ASP A 12 -11.87 5.04 -6.35
C ASP A 12 -13.32 5.52 -6.23
N ASP A 13 -13.86 6.20 -7.24
CA ASP A 13 -15.17 6.91 -7.18
C ASP A 13 -16.36 6.01 -6.76
N ALA A 14 -16.21 4.69 -6.79
CA ALA A 14 -17.19 3.71 -6.34
C ALA A 14 -16.63 2.56 -5.45
N TYR A 15 -15.37 2.61 -5.02
CA TYR A 15 -14.73 1.53 -4.28
C TYR A 15 -13.76 2.05 -3.21
N SER A 16 -14.08 1.75 -1.94
CA SER A 16 -13.18 1.95 -0.81
C SER A 16 -12.90 0.61 -0.15
N GLU A 17 -11.71 0.07 -0.35
CA GLU A 17 -11.26 -1.13 0.34
C GLU A 17 -10.07 -0.81 1.23
N HIS A 18 -10.11 -1.33 2.46
CA HIS A 18 -9.09 -1.17 3.48
C HIS A 18 -8.61 -2.54 3.93
N VAL A 19 -7.34 -2.85 3.68
CA VAL A 19 -6.79 -4.17 4.01
C VAL A 19 -5.43 -4.02 4.70
N ALA A 20 -5.22 -4.82 5.74
CA ALA A 20 -3.96 -4.88 6.49
C ALA A 20 -2.98 -5.87 5.84
N PHE A 21 -1.72 -5.47 5.75
CA PHE A 21 -0.64 -6.21 5.10
C PHE A 21 0.66 -6.10 5.88
N GLU A 22 1.55 -7.07 5.64
CA GLU A 22 2.91 -7.05 6.14
C GLU A 22 3.83 -6.29 5.18
N LEU A 23 4.61 -5.36 5.74
CA LEU A 23 5.72 -4.71 5.06
C LEU A 23 7.02 -5.39 5.45
N THR A 24 7.88 -5.60 4.45
CA THR A 24 9.22 -6.16 4.64
C THR A 24 10.30 -5.16 4.26
N ASP A 25 11.36 -5.14 5.07
CA ASP A 25 12.47 -4.18 5.06
C ASP A 25 13.27 -4.16 3.74
N GLN A 26 13.24 -5.25 2.96
CA GLN A 26 14.21 -5.43 1.88
C GLN A 26 13.93 -4.62 0.60
N SER A 27 12.69 -4.19 0.32
CA SER A 27 12.38 -3.68 -1.03
C SER A 27 11.18 -2.74 -1.17
N GLY A 28 10.47 -2.36 -0.09
CA GLY A 28 9.18 -1.66 -0.24
C GLY A 28 8.15 -2.56 -0.95
N LEU A 29 8.10 -3.83 -0.55
CA LEU A 29 7.16 -4.83 -1.04
C LEU A 29 5.96 -4.93 -0.10
N ILE A 30 4.76 -4.93 -0.67
CA ILE A 30 3.50 -5.20 0.03
C ILE A 30 3.08 -6.63 -0.27
N PHE A 31 2.80 -7.41 0.77
CA PHE A 31 2.30 -8.78 0.64
C PHE A 31 0.79 -8.82 0.88
N ALA A 32 0.03 -9.22 -0.15
CA ALA A 32 -1.42 -9.13 -0.19
C ALA A 32 -2.02 -10.20 -1.11
N ARG A 33 -3.35 -10.30 -1.16
CA ARG A 33 -4.02 -11.07 -2.22
C ARG A 33 -3.72 -10.44 -3.58
N GLN A 34 -3.34 -11.26 -4.55
CA GLN A 34 -2.91 -10.79 -5.87
C GLN A 34 -3.98 -9.91 -6.55
N GLU A 35 -5.25 -10.29 -6.44
CA GLU A 35 -6.38 -9.54 -7.00
C GLU A 35 -6.47 -8.11 -6.46
N LEU A 36 -6.16 -7.92 -5.18
CA LEU A 36 -6.15 -6.60 -4.54
C LEU A 36 -4.99 -5.74 -5.02
N LEU A 37 -3.81 -6.33 -5.22
CA LEU A 37 -2.66 -5.62 -5.77
C LEU A 37 -2.93 -5.18 -7.21
N VAL A 38 -3.61 -6.03 -7.99
CA VAL A 38 -4.04 -5.70 -9.35
C VAL A 38 -5.05 -4.55 -9.34
N GLN A 39 -6.04 -4.58 -8.45
CA GLN A 39 -6.99 -3.47 -8.27
C GLN A 39 -6.29 -2.18 -7.85
N ALA A 40 -5.40 -2.24 -6.85
CA ALA A 40 -4.63 -1.11 -6.38
C ALA A 40 -3.72 -0.51 -7.47
N LYS A 41 -3.16 -1.33 -8.36
CA LYS A 41 -2.37 -0.87 -9.50
C LYS A 41 -3.19 -0.08 -10.52
N CYS A 42 -4.46 -0.46 -10.71
CA CYS A 42 -5.37 0.21 -11.64
C CYS A 42 -6.04 1.46 -11.02
N ALA A 43 -6.07 1.56 -9.70
CA ALA A 43 -6.72 2.65 -8.99
C ALA A 43 -6.01 4.00 -9.16
N ARG A 44 -6.79 5.08 -9.07
CA ARG A 44 -6.27 6.46 -9.14
C ARG A 44 -5.64 6.92 -7.83
N ASN A 45 -6.23 6.52 -6.70
CA ASN A 45 -5.80 6.95 -5.38
C ASN A 45 -5.56 5.72 -4.48
N VAL A 46 -4.29 5.49 -4.15
CA VAL A 46 -3.89 4.43 -3.22
C VAL A 46 -3.12 5.07 -2.09
N ARG A 47 -3.55 4.79 -0.86
CA ARG A 47 -2.89 5.27 0.36
C ARG A 47 -2.35 4.10 1.15
N LEU A 48 -1.17 4.28 1.71
CA LEU A 48 -0.49 3.34 2.60
C LEU A 48 -0.35 3.99 3.96
N SER A 49 -1.03 3.46 4.97
CA SER A 49 -0.92 3.92 6.34
C SER A 49 -0.06 2.94 7.13
N LEU A 50 1.09 3.40 7.60
CA LEU A 50 2.01 2.64 8.43
C LEU A 50 1.49 2.67 9.88
N LEU A 51 0.96 1.56 10.37
CA LEU A 51 0.34 1.49 11.69
C LEU A 51 1.37 1.70 12.81
N THR A 52 2.60 1.26 12.60
CA THR A 52 3.71 1.41 13.55
C THR A 52 4.22 2.84 13.66
N ALA A 53 4.22 3.59 12.56
CA ALA A 53 4.77 4.94 12.49
C ALA A 53 3.70 6.05 12.58
N ARG A 54 2.40 5.70 12.54
CA ARG A 54 1.28 6.65 12.38
C ARG A 54 1.48 7.60 11.20
N SER A 55 2.12 7.11 10.14
CA SER A 55 2.38 7.86 8.92
C SER A 55 1.46 7.37 7.83
N GLU A 56 0.98 8.28 6.98
CA GLU A 56 0.18 7.94 5.80
C GLU A 56 0.88 8.46 4.55
N HIS A 57 0.90 7.67 3.49
CA HIS A 57 1.55 8.03 2.23
C HIS A 57 0.59 7.76 1.08
N ALA A 58 0.52 8.67 0.11
CA ALA A 58 0.00 8.33 -1.21
C ALA A 58 1.05 7.50 -1.95
N ILE A 59 0.66 6.37 -2.51
CA ILE A 59 1.58 5.45 -3.20
C ILE A 59 1.05 5.04 -4.57
N ARG A 60 1.93 4.47 -5.41
CA ARG A 60 1.56 3.79 -6.64
C ARG A 60 2.14 2.39 -6.68
N ILE A 61 1.32 1.41 -7.03
CA ILE A 61 1.75 0.02 -7.17
C ILE A 61 2.49 -0.16 -8.50
N GLY A 62 3.65 -0.81 -8.44
CA GLY A 62 4.54 -1.09 -9.57
C GLY A 62 4.33 -2.50 -10.11
N ASN A 63 5.40 -3.30 -10.09
CA ASN A 63 5.34 -4.69 -10.51
C ASN A 63 4.68 -5.54 -9.42
N ILE A 64 3.85 -6.49 -9.85
CA ILE A 64 3.16 -7.46 -9.00
C ILE A 64 3.71 -8.83 -9.38
N ASP A 65 4.19 -9.57 -8.38
CA ASP A 65 4.68 -10.94 -8.51
C ASP A 65 3.95 -11.81 -7.48
N ALA A 66 3.07 -12.70 -7.98
CA ALA A 66 2.18 -13.50 -7.16
C ALA A 66 1.43 -12.65 -6.10
N SER A 67 1.73 -12.87 -4.82
CA SER A 67 1.12 -12.20 -3.68
C SER A 67 1.91 -10.99 -3.17
N CYS A 68 2.90 -10.50 -3.92
CA CYS A 68 3.68 -9.33 -3.54
C CYS A 68 3.74 -8.27 -4.64
N ALA A 69 3.90 -7.00 -4.25
CA ALA A 69 4.12 -5.93 -5.21
C ALA A 69 5.03 -4.84 -4.66
N ASN A 70 5.85 -4.27 -5.54
CA ASN A 70 6.62 -3.06 -5.23
C ASN A 70 5.69 -1.85 -5.27
N PHE A 71 6.00 -0.83 -4.48
CA PHE A 71 5.34 0.46 -4.59
C PHE A 71 6.33 1.62 -4.56
N SER A 72 5.87 2.77 -5.02
CA SER A 72 6.60 4.04 -4.90
C SER A 72 5.75 5.03 -4.14
N ILE A 73 6.37 5.78 -3.23
CA ILE A 73 5.72 6.87 -2.49
C ILE A 73 5.63 8.09 -3.40
N LEU A 74 4.41 8.61 -3.56
CA LEU A 74 4.12 9.82 -4.31
C LEU A 74 4.15 11.05 -3.41
N GLN A 75 3.57 10.94 -2.21
CA GLN A 75 3.41 12.04 -1.27
C GLN A 75 3.31 11.52 0.17
N ASP A 76 3.93 12.22 1.11
CA ASP A 76 3.66 12.05 2.55
C ASP A 76 2.39 12.82 2.92
N LEU A 77 1.41 12.11 3.48
CA LEU A 77 0.12 12.62 3.94
C LEU A 77 0.06 12.68 5.47
N THR A 78 1.17 12.45 6.16
CA THR A 78 1.23 12.48 7.62
C THR A 78 0.78 13.88 8.11
N PRO A 79 -0.29 13.97 8.92
CA PRO A 79 -0.76 15.26 9.42
C PRO A 79 0.31 15.87 10.34
N ARG A 80 0.76 17.08 10.00
CA ARG A 80 1.72 17.87 10.78
C ARG A 80 1.03 18.63 11.92
#